data_AF-A0A172FJA9-F1
#
_entry.id   AF-A0A172FJA9-F1
#
_cell.length_a   1.000
_cell.length_b   1.000
_cell.length_c   1.000
_cell.angle_alpha   90.00
_cell.angle_beta   90.00
_cell.angle_gamma   90.00
#
_symmetry.space_group_name_H-M   'P 1'
#
loop_
_entity.id
_entity.type
_entity.pdbx_description
1 polymer ?
#
loop_
_entity_poly.entity_id
_entity_poly.type
_entity_poly.pdbx_seq_one_letter_code
_entity_poly.pdbx_strand_id
1 'polypeptide(L)'
;MIIDRVEVETINSFSKSELFKEIYGLIWILPIFALLLGITIEVLVIVWLEREISASIQQRIGPEYAGPLGLLQAIADGTKLLLKEDILPSRGDIPLFSIGPSIAVISILLSFLVIPLGYRFVLADLSIGVFLWIAISSIAPIGLLMAGYSSNNKYSFSGGLRAAAQSISYEIPLTFCVLAISLLSNSSSTVDIVEAQSKYGFFGWNLWRQPIGFLVFLISSLAECERLPFDLPEAEEELVAGYQTEYSGIKYGLFYLVSYLNLLVSSLFVTVLYLGGWNFSIPYISFFGFFQMNKIIGILEMVIGIFITLTKAYLFLFISITIRWTLPRMRMDQLLNLGWKFLLPISLGNLLLTTSSQLVSL
;
A
#
# COMPACT_ATOMS: atom_id res chain seq x y z
N MET A 1 -12.10 13.11 -62.94
CA MET A 1 -10.84 13.33 -62.18
C MET A 1 -11.06 14.35 -61.04
N ILE A 2 -12.11 14.19 -60.23
CA ILE A 2 -12.43 15.07 -59.08
C ILE A 2 -12.89 14.23 -57.86
N ILE A 3 -13.39 13.01 -58.09
CA ILE A 3 -13.96 12.15 -57.04
C ILE A 3 -12.87 11.53 -56.12
N ASP A 4 -11.65 11.27 -56.61
CA ASP A 4 -10.60 10.61 -55.81
C ASP A 4 -9.91 11.51 -54.76
N ARG A 5 -10.00 12.85 -54.87
CA ARG A 5 -9.30 13.73 -53.91
C ARG A 5 -10.03 13.85 -52.56
N VAL A 6 -11.36 13.79 -52.57
CA VAL A 6 -12.18 13.97 -51.36
C VAL A 6 -12.16 12.69 -50.50
N GLU A 7 -12.16 11.50 -51.11
CA GLU A 7 -12.02 10.23 -50.38
C GLU A 7 -10.63 10.08 -49.76
N VAL A 8 -9.56 10.49 -50.45
CA VAL A 8 -8.20 10.44 -49.91
C VAL A 8 -7.99 11.46 -48.78
N GLU A 9 -8.59 12.65 -48.87
CA GLU A 9 -8.56 13.64 -47.77
C GLU A 9 -9.39 13.20 -46.55
N THR A 10 -10.53 12.53 -46.76
CA THR A 10 -11.35 12.01 -45.65
C THR A 10 -10.67 10.81 -44.97
N ILE A 11 -10.06 9.88 -45.71
CA ILE A 11 -9.28 8.76 -45.14
C ILE A 11 -8.04 9.28 -44.37
N ASN A 12 -7.35 10.29 -44.90
CA ASN A 12 -6.20 10.90 -44.22
C ASN A 12 -6.60 11.71 -42.98
N SER A 13 -7.80 12.31 -42.94
CA SER A 13 -8.30 12.97 -41.73
C SER A 13 -8.74 11.97 -40.66
N PHE A 14 -9.30 10.82 -41.06
CA PHE A 14 -9.66 9.72 -40.15
C PHE A 14 -8.43 9.04 -39.54
N SER A 15 -7.43 8.68 -40.35
CA SER A 15 -6.18 8.07 -39.87
C SER A 15 -5.37 9.01 -38.97
N LYS A 16 -5.40 10.32 -39.26
CA LYS A 16 -4.79 11.34 -38.40
C LYS A 16 -5.53 11.44 -37.06
N SER A 17 -6.86 11.27 -37.03
CA SER A 17 -7.64 11.25 -35.79
C SER A 17 -7.39 10.01 -34.92
N GLU A 18 -7.14 8.85 -35.54
CA GLU A 18 -6.76 7.62 -34.83
C GLU A 18 -5.33 7.71 -34.28
N LEU A 19 -4.38 8.25 -35.06
CA LEU A 19 -3.02 8.56 -34.57
C LEU A 19 -3.05 9.56 -33.41
N PHE A 20 -3.89 10.59 -33.46
CA PHE A 20 -4.05 11.50 -32.33
C PHE A 20 -4.60 10.78 -31.09
N LYS A 21 -5.60 9.90 -31.24
CA LYS A 21 -6.10 9.07 -30.12
C LYS A 21 -5.03 8.14 -29.55
N GLU A 22 -4.18 7.54 -30.40
CA GLU A 22 -3.04 6.73 -29.96
C GLU A 22 -1.97 7.56 -29.24
N ILE A 23 -1.66 8.76 -29.74
CA ILE A 23 -0.72 9.70 -29.10
C ILE A 23 -1.28 10.18 -27.76
N TYR A 24 -2.58 10.51 -27.67
CA TYR A 24 -3.24 10.81 -26.40
C TYR A 24 -3.18 9.60 -25.46
N GLY A 25 -3.43 8.39 -25.96
CA GLY A 25 -3.29 7.14 -25.20
C GLY A 25 -1.88 6.95 -24.62
N LEU A 26 -0.83 7.22 -25.41
CA LEU A 26 0.57 7.20 -24.96
C LEU A 26 0.87 8.26 -23.88
N ILE A 27 0.28 9.45 -23.99
CA ILE A 27 0.39 10.51 -22.98
C ILE A 27 -0.29 10.10 -21.66
N TRP A 28 -1.40 9.35 -21.71
CA TRP A 28 -2.07 8.79 -20.54
C TRP A 28 -1.30 7.63 -19.88
N ILE A 29 -0.51 6.88 -20.65
CA ILE A 29 0.34 5.79 -20.12
C ILE A 29 1.55 6.33 -19.35
N LEU A 30 2.09 7.48 -19.75
CA LEU A 30 3.28 8.08 -19.16
C LEU A 30 3.19 8.31 -17.63
N PRO A 31 2.11 8.88 -17.05
CA PRO A 31 1.98 9.02 -15.60
C PRO A 31 1.84 7.68 -14.87
N ILE A 32 1.18 6.68 -15.48
CA ILE A 32 1.08 5.33 -14.91
C ILE A 32 2.46 4.67 -14.85
N PHE A 33 3.23 4.80 -15.93
CA PHE A 33 4.59 4.26 -15.99
C PHE A 33 5.52 4.97 -14.99
N ALA A 34 5.42 6.30 -14.87
CA ALA A 34 6.18 7.07 -13.89
C ALA A 34 5.85 6.63 -12.45
N LEU A 35 4.58 6.36 -12.14
CA LEU A 35 4.15 5.87 -10.84
C LEU A 35 4.67 4.46 -10.57
N LEU A 36 4.58 3.55 -11.54
CA LEU A 36 5.15 2.20 -11.39
C LEU A 36 6.65 2.24 -11.14
N LEU A 37 7.39 3.08 -11.87
CA LEU A 37 8.81 3.30 -11.60
C LEU A 37 9.05 3.87 -10.19
N GLY A 38 8.26 4.85 -9.77
CA GLY A 38 8.31 5.41 -8.41
C GLY A 38 8.12 4.33 -7.34
N ILE A 39 7.08 3.50 -7.47
CA ILE A 39 6.81 2.38 -6.56
C ILE A 39 7.99 1.40 -6.51
N THR A 40 8.57 1.04 -7.67
CA THR A 40 9.71 0.10 -7.67
C THR A 40 10.93 0.68 -6.95
N ILE A 41 11.20 1.98 -7.11
CA ILE A 41 12.28 2.67 -6.39
C ILE A 41 11.97 2.70 -4.89
N GLU A 42 10.74 3.02 -4.50
CA GLU A 42 10.33 3.04 -3.09
C GLU A 42 10.47 1.67 -2.42
N VAL A 43 10.06 0.58 -3.09
CA VAL A 43 10.26 -0.77 -2.55
C VAL A 43 11.75 -1.07 -2.32
N LEU A 44 12.62 -0.71 -3.25
CA LEU A 44 14.06 -0.90 -3.08
C LEU A 44 14.60 -0.10 -1.89
N VAL A 45 14.11 1.13 -1.69
CA VAL A 45 14.46 1.96 -0.53
C VAL A 45 13.97 1.30 0.77
N ILE A 46 12.75 0.77 0.82
CA ILE A 46 12.20 0.11 2.03
C ILE A 46 13.01 -1.13 2.38
N VAL A 47 13.36 -1.98 1.40
CA VAL A 47 14.17 -3.18 1.63
C VAL A 47 15.54 -2.82 2.23
N TRP A 48 16.18 -1.78 1.69
CA TRP A 48 17.45 -1.27 2.22
C TRP A 48 17.29 -0.68 3.64
N LEU A 49 16.26 0.16 3.83
CA LEU A 49 15.97 0.84 5.09
C LEU A 49 15.60 -0.15 6.20
N GLU A 50 14.89 -1.22 5.90
CA GLU A 50 14.60 -2.30 6.86
C GLU A 50 15.88 -2.97 7.37
N ARG A 51 16.87 -3.19 6.49
CA ARG A 51 18.16 -3.78 6.88
C ARG A 51 18.98 -2.82 7.74
N GLU A 52 19.08 -1.56 7.34
CA GLU A 52 19.82 -0.54 8.11
C GLU A 52 19.20 -0.30 9.50
N ILE A 53 17.88 -0.15 9.59
CA ILE A 53 17.20 0.04 10.88
C ILE A 53 17.36 -1.20 11.77
N SER A 54 17.18 -2.40 11.20
CA SER A 54 17.35 -3.64 11.98
C SER A 54 18.77 -3.80 12.52
N ALA A 55 19.78 -3.47 11.71
CA ALA A 55 21.17 -3.52 12.09
C ALA A 55 21.47 -2.51 13.21
N SER A 56 20.97 -1.28 13.08
CA SER A 56 21.10 -0.22 14.08
C SER A 56 20.49 -0.61 15.44
N ILE A 57 19.28 -1.19 15.45
CA ILE A 57 18.64 -1.69 16.69
C ILE A 57 19.48 -2.78 17.35
N GLN A 58 20.12 -3.63 16.54
CA GLN A 58 20.96 -4.75 16.98
C GLN A 58 22.42 -4.34 17.27
N GLN A 59 22.75 -3.05 17.17
CA GLN A 59 24.12 -2.53 17.31
C GLN A 59 25.13 -3.21 16.38
N ARG A 60 24.71 -3.54 15.16
CA ARG A 60 25.60 -3.99 14.07
C ARG A 60 25.43 -3.07 12.86
N ILE A 61 26.35 -3.19 11.91
CA ILE A 61 26.28 -2.41 10.68
C ILE A 61 25.49 -3.19 9.62
N GLY A 62 24.69 -2.48 8.82
CA GLY A 62 23.95 -3.05 7.70
C GLY A 62 24.86 -3.38 6.51
N PRO A 63 24.28 -3.57 5.30
CA PRO A 63 25.06 -3.87 4.11
C PRO A 63 26.03 -2.72 3.75
N GLU A 64 27.34 -2.97 3.71
CA GLU A 64 28.34 -1.92 3.38
C GLU A 64 28.99 -2.09 1.99
N TYR A 65 29.26 -3.32 1.56
CA TYR A 65 30.15 -3.58 0.42
C TYR A 65 29.47 -3.48 -0.96
N ALA A 66 28.15 -3.59 -1.03
CA ALA A 66 27.39 -3.53 -2.28
C ALA A 66 27.01 -2.09 -2.64
N GLY A 67 28.01 -1.30 -3.04
CA GLY A 67 27.85 0.13 -3.35
C GLY A 67 27.97 1.04 -2.12
N PRO A 68 27.86 2.38 -2.29
CA PRO A 68 27.96 3.31 -1.18
C PRO A 68 26.84 3.05 -0.17
N LEU A 69 27.19 2.77 1.09
CA LEU A 69 26.26 2.44 2.18
C LEU A 69 25.30 1.27 1.85
N GLY A 70 25.68 0.37 0.94
CA GLY A 70 24.86 -0.79 0.57
C GLY A 70 23.62 -0.49 -0.28
N LEU A 71 23.48 0.71 -0.85
CA LEU A 71 22.32 1.09 -1.66
C LEU A 71 22.05 0.14 -2.85
N LEU A 72 23.10 -0.45 -3.43
CA LEU A 72 22.96 -1.38 -4.56
C LEU A 72 22.57 -2.80 -4.12
N GLN A 73 22.54 -3.09 -2.82
CA GLN A 73 22.23 -4.43 -2.32
C GLN A 73 20.80 -4.85 -2.67
N ALA A 74 19.82 -3.97 -2.54
CA ALA A 74 18.42 -4.28 -2.87
C ALA A 74 18.27 -4.64 -4.37
N ILE A 75 19.00 -3.94 -5.24
CA ILE A 75 19.04 -4.22 -6.69
C ILE A 75 19.75 -5.55 -6.95
N ALA A 76 20.85 -5.84 -6.24
CA ALA A 76 21.57 -7.11 -6.37
C ALA A 76 20.69 -8.32 -5.95
N ASP A 77 19.89 -8.18 -4.89
CA ASP A 77 18.97 -9.24 -4.46
C ASP A 77 17.83 -9.45 -5.45
N GLY A 78 17.25 -8.36 -5.98
CA GLY A 78 16.23 -8.45 -7.04
C GLY A 78 16.76 -9.12 -8.31
N THR A 79 17.94 -8.70 -8.78
CA THR A 79 18.58 -9.30 -9.97
C THR A 79 18.96 -10.77 -9.74
N LYS A 80 19.45 -11.13 -8.54
CA LYS A 80 19.69 -12.52 -8.15
C LYS A 80 18.41 -13.36 -8.26
N LEU A 81 17.29 -12.88 -7.74
CA LEU A 81 16.03 -13.62 -7.79
C LEU A 81 15.48 -13.78 -9.21
N LEU A 82 15.70 -12.79 -10.08
CA LEU A 82 15.36 -12.86 -11.50
C LEU A 82 16.20 -13.87 -12.29
N LEU A 83 17.49 -13.98 -11.97
CA LEU A 83 18.41 -14.90 -12.65
C LEU A 83 18.36 -16.33 -12.12
N LYS A 84 17.77 -16.52 -10.93
CA LYS A 84 17.68 -17.83 -10.28
C LYS A 84 16.63 -18.70 -10.97
N GLU A 85 16.97 -19.97 -11.16
CA GLU A 85 16.08 -20.96 -11.74
C GLU A 85 14.78 -21.10 -10.94
N ASP A 86 13.64 -21.14 -11.64
CA ASP A 86 12.31 -21.31 -11.08
C ASP A 86 11.94 -22.80 -11.12
N ILE A 87 12.02 -23.43 -9.95
CA ILE A 87 11.69 -24.84 -9.70
C ILE A 87 10.19 -24.96 -9.45
N LEU A 88 9.53 -25.81 -10.24
CA LEU A 88 8.11 -26.13 -10.09
C LEU A 88 7.92 -27.45 -9.32
N PRO A 89 6.96 -27.53 -8.38
CA PRO A 89 6.66 -28.76 -7.67
C PRO A 89 6.08 -29.82 -8.61
N SER A 90 6.62 -31.04 -8.58
CA SER A 90 6.22 -32.14 -9.49
C SER A 90 4.79 -32.63 -9.30
N ARG A 91 4.24 -32.51 -8.09
CA ARG A 91 2.88 -32.93 -7.73
C ARG A 91 1.94 -31.74 -7.50
N GLY A 92 2.41 -30.51 -7.70
CA GLY A 92 1.61 -29.30 -7.48
C GLY A 92 0.77 -28.92 -8.70
N ASP A 93 -0.29 -28.15 -8.46
CA ASP A 93 -1.12 -27.60 -9.53
C ASP A 93 -0.41 -26.40 -10.17
N ILE A 94 0.36 -26.66 -11.23
CA ILE A 94 1.17 -25.67 -11.97
C ILE A 94 0.41 -24.37 -12.31
N PRO A 95 -0.82 -24.39 -12.86
CA PRO A 95 -1.51 -23.13 -13.19
C PRO A 95 -1.82 -22.30 -11.95
N LEU A 96 -2.33 -22.91 -10.88
CA LEU A 96 -2.60 -22.19 -9.63
C LEU A 96 -1.31 -21.70 -8.97
N PHE A 97 -0.24 -22.50 -9.04
CA PHE A 97 1.07 -22.16 -8.48
C PHE A 97 1.65 -20.89 -9.09
N SER A 98 1.50 -20.71 -10.40
CA SER A 98 1.98 -19.51 -11.10
C SER A 98 1.05 -18.31 -10.94
N ILE A 99 -0.27 -18.53 -10.86
CA ILE A 99 -1.26 -17.45 -10.77
C ILE A 99 -1.35 -16.87 -9.34
N GLY A 100 -1.18 -17.70 -8.30
CA GLY A 100 -1.30 -17.30 -6.90
C GLY A 100 -0.53 -16.03 -6.53
N PRO A 101 0.81 -15.97 -6.73
CA PRO A 101 1.61 -14.77 -6.44
C PRO A 101 1.16 -13.57 -7.28
N SER A 102 0.76 -13.79 -8.53
CA SER A 102 0.35 -12.74 -9.46
C SER A 102 -0.91 -12.02 -8.98
N ILE A 103 -1.90 -12.76 -8.45
CA ILE A 103 -3.13 -12.19 -7.89
C ILE A 103 -2.81 -11.24 -6.72
N ALA A 104 -1.93 -11.66 -5.81
CA ALA A 104 -1.55 -10.85 -4.66
C ALA A 104 -0.84 -9.54 -5.09
N VAL A 105 0.08 -9.62 -6.06
CA VAL A 105 0.78 -8.45 -6.62
C VAL A 105 -0.20 -7.48 -7.28
N ILE A 106 -1.06 -7.99 -8.16
CA ILE A 106 -2.03 -7.16 -8.92
C ILE A 106 -2.97 -6.44 -7.96
N SER A 107 -3.46 -7.13 -6.93
CA SER A 107 -4.31 -6.56 -5.89
C SER A 107 -3.66 -5.32 -5.25
N ILE A 108 -2.42 -5.44 -4.81
CA ILE A 108 -1.77 -4.31 -4.10
C ILE A 108 -1.41 -3.18 -5.07
N LEU A 109 -0.98 -3.50 -6.30
CA LEU A 109 -0.72 -2.48 -7.33
C LEU A 109 -1.99 -1.69 -7.68
N LEU A 110 -3.15 -2.33 -7.74
CA LEU A 110 -4.44 -1.65 -7.97
C LEU A 110 -4.80 -0.69 -6.83
N SER A 111 -4.35 -0.96 -5.60
CA SER A 111 -4.64 -0.10 -4.44
C SER A 111 -3.99 1.29 -4.56
N PHE A 112 -2.88 1.42 -5.29
CA PHE A 112 -2.22 2.72 -5.54
C PHE A 112 -3.03 3.69 -6.41
N LEU A 113 -4.06 3.20 -7.11
CA LEU A 113 -4.90 4.03 -7.99
C LEU A 113 -5.59 5.17 -7.23
N VAL A 114 -5.95 4.93 -5.97
CA VAL A 114 -6.77 5.83 -5.15
C VAL A 114 -5.92 6.70 -4.22
N ILE A 115 -4.63 6.39 -4.04
CA ILE A 115 -3.81 7.05 -3.03
C ILE A 115 -3.40 8.46 -3.52
N PRO A 116 -3.74 9.52 -2.78
CA PRO A 116 -3.28 10.85 -3.10
C PRO A 116 -1.86 11.09 -2.61
N LEU A 117 -0.93 11.30 -3.54
CA LEU A 117 0.46 11.59 -3.21
C LEU A 117 0.73 13.10 -3.05
N GLY A 118 -0.04 13.96 -3.72
CA GLY A 118 0.13 15.41 -3.65
C GLY A 118 -1.09 16.16 -4.15
N TYR A 119 -1.07 17.50 -4.05
CA TYR A 119 -2.17 18.32 -4.55
C TYR A 119 -2.35 18.12 -6.06
N ARG A 120 -3.51 17.58 -6.46
CA ARG A 120 -3.84 17.15 -7.83
C ARG A 120 -2.94 16.05 -8.41
N PHE A 121 -2.17 15.36 -7.57
CA PHE A 121 -1.39 14.20 -7.96
C PHE A 121 -2.02 12.92 -7.40
N VAL A 122 -3.08 12.50 -8.09
CA VAL A 122 -3.85 11.27 -7.86
C VAL A 122 -4.11 10.67 -9.23
N LEU A 123 -3.98 9.34 -9.38
CA LEU A 123 -4.27 8.67 -10.65
C LEU A 123 -5.75 8.75 -11.00
N ALA A 124 -6.62 8.41 -10.04
CA ALA A 124 -8.05 8.51 -10.19
C ALA A 124 -8.69 8.99 -8.88
N ASP A 125 -9.32 10.15 -8.94
CA ASP A 125 -10.17 10.64 -7.85
C ASP A 125 -11.56 9.99 -7.98
N LEU A 126 -11.79 9.00 -7.12
CA LEU A 126 -13.04 8.23 -7.08
C LEU A 126 -13.84 8.61 -5.85
N SER A 127 -15.14 8.83 -6.01
CA SER A 127 -16.05 9.10 -4.89
C SER A 127 -16.06 7.97 -3.85
N ILE A 128 -15.81 6.73 -4.27
CA ILE A 128 -15.79 5.50 -3.46
C ILE A 128 -14.34 5.06 -3.19
N GLY A 129 -13.41 6.01 -3.10
CA GLY A 129 -11.97 5.72 -3.03
C GLY A 129 -11.57 4.73 -1.93
N VAL A 130 -11.82 5.07 -0.65
CA VAL A 130 -11.31 4.23 0.45
C VAL A 130 -12.00 2.85 0.49
N PHE A 131 -13.27 2.78 0.08
CA PHE A 131 -13.98 1.50 -0.05
C PHE A 131 -13.43 0.63 -1.18
N LEU A 132 -12.99 1.24 -2.30
CA LEU A 132 -12.33 0.50 -3.38
C LEU A 132 -11.06 -0.17 -2.89
N TRP A 133 -10.26 0.52 -2.06
CA TRP A 133 -9.07 -0.07 -1.44
C TRP A 133 -9.42 -1.30 -0.59
N ILE A 134 -10.43 -1.21 0.29
CA ILE A 134 -10.89 -2.36 1.09
C ILE A 134 -11.39 -3.50 0.19
N ALA A 135 -12.13 -3.19 -0.88
CA ALA A 135 -12.61 -4.21 -1.79
C ALA A 135 -11.44 -4.93 -2.49
N ILE A 136 -10.39 -4.18 -2.84
CA ILE A 136 -9.19 -4.73 -3.47
C ILE A 136 -8.36 -5.53 -2.45
N SER A 137 -8.16 -5.07 -1.21
CA SER A 137 -7.40 -5.81 -0.19
C SER A 137 -7.95 -7.22 0.04
N SER A 138 -9.28 -7.38 -0.03
CA SER A 138 -9.95 -8.68 0.14
C SER A 138 -9.60 -9.74 -0.92
N ILE A 139 -8.96 -9.35 -2.03
CA ILE A 139 -8.50 -10.26 -3.09
C ILE A 139 -7.16 -10.93 -2.71
N ALA A 140 -6.31 -10.26 -1.93
CA ALA A 140 -4.99 -10.77 -1.57
C ALA A 140 -5.02 -12.13 -0.83
N PRO A 141 -5.93 -12.37 0.16
CA PRO A 141 -6.08 -13.68 0.80
C PRO A 141 -6.32 -14.85 -0.16
N ILE A 142 -7.02 -14.60 -1.27
CA ILE A 142 -7.30 -15.62 -2.29
C ILE A 142 -5.98 -16.05 -2.95
N GLY A 143 -5.10 -15.09 -3.26
CA GLY A 143 -3.76 -15.36 -3.80
C GLY A 143 -2.91 -16.21 -2.85
N LEU A 144 -2.97 -15.92 -1.55
CA LEU A 144 -2.25 -16.66 -0.50
C LEU A 144 -2.78 -18.10 -0.34
N LEU A 145 -4.11 -18.29 -0.40
CA LEU A 145 -4.73 -19.62 -0.36
C LEU A 145 -4.38 -20.46 -1.60
N MET A 146 -4.42 -19.85 -2.79
CA MET A 146 -4.03 -20.51 -4.03
C MET A 146 -2.56 -20.94 -4.00
N ALA A 147 -1.69 -20.09 -3.47
CA ALA A 147 -0.27 -20.39 -3.28
C ALA A 147 -0.06 -21.58 -2.33
N GLY A 148 -0.73 -21.56 -1.17
CA GLY A 148 -0.67 -22.65 -0.20
C GLY A 148 -1.21 -23.98 -0.75
N TYR A 149 -2.36 -23.96 -1.44
CA TYR A 149 -2.98 -25.17 -2.00
C TYR A 149 -2.17 -25.77 -3.16
N SER A 150 -1.73 -24.92 -4.10
CA SER A 150 -1.03 -25.37 -5.32
C SER A 150 0.33 -26.00 -5.06
N SER A 151 0.98 -25.66 -3.94
CA SER A 151 2.25 -26.24 -3.51
C SER A 151 2.19 -27.74 -3.18
N ASN A 152 0.98 -28.30 -2.96
CA ASN A 152 0.75 -29.71 -2.60
C ASN A 152 1.64 -30.24 -1.45
N ASN A 153 1.86 -29.39 -0.45
CA ASN A 153 2.55 -29.74 0.79
C ASN A 153 1.65 -29.40 1.99
N LYS A 154 1.55 -30.32 2.95
CA LYS A 154 0.69 -30.20 4.14
C LYS A 154 1.01 -28.95 4.96
N TYR A 155 2.29 -28.62 5.12
CA TYR A 155 2.72 -27.46 5.91
C TYR A 155 2.39 -26.15 5.19
N SER A 156 2.66 -26.09 3.89
CA SER A 156 2.39 -24.93 3.05
C SER A 156 0.90 -24.62 2.93
N PHE A 157 0.07 -25.66 2.80
CA PHE A 157 -1.39 -25.51 2.82
C PHE A 157 -1.89 -24.99 4.17
N SER A 158 -1.37 -25.52 5.28
CA SER A 158 -1.70 -25.00 6.63
C SER A 158 -1.24 -23.56 6.83
N GLY A 159 -0.10 -23.17 6.24
CA GLY A 159 0.39 -21.79 6.26
C GLY A 159 -0.51 -20.84 5.49
N GLY A 160 -0.93 -21.22 4.28
CA GLY A 160 -1.87 -20.43 3.48
C GLY A 160 -3.23 -20.25 4.17
N LEU A 161 -3.77 -21.29 4.81
CA LEU A 161 -5.01 -21.20 5.59
C LEU A 161 -4.88 -20.23 6.77
N ARG A 162 -3.73 -20.22 7.46
CA ARG A 162 -3.48 -19.30 8.58
C ARG A 162 -3.33 -17.85 8.11
N ALA A 163 -2.60 -17.62 7.01
CA ALA A 163 -2.45 -16.31 6.36
C ALA A 163 -3.81 -15.71 6.01
N ALA A 164 -4.63 -16.49 5.31
CA ALA A 164 -5.96 -16.04 4.92
C ALA A 164 -6.86 -15.76 6.13
N ALA A 165 -6.88 -16.66 7.12
CA ALA A 165 -7.68 -16.45 8.33
C ALA A 165 -7.26 -15.19 9.10
N GLN A 166 -5.95 -14.91 9.16
CA GLN A 166 -5.41 -13.70 9.77
C GLN A 166 -5.83 -12.45 8.98
N SER A 167 -5.54 -12.38 7.68
CA SER A 167 -5.84 -11.20 6.86
C SER A 167 -7.34 -10.85 6.93
N ILE A 168 -8.23 -11.84 6.78
CA ILE A 168 -9.69 -11.64 6.89
C ILE A 168 -10.10 -11.13 8.28
N SER A 169 -9.47 -11.62 9.35
CA SER A 169 -9.84 -11.24 10.72
C SER A 169 -9.49 -9.79 11.03
N TYR A 170 -8.45 -9.22 10.42
CA TYR A 170 -8.01 -7.84 10.66
C TYR A 170 -8.55 -6.84 9.64
N GLU A 171 -9.05 -7.30 8.50
CA GLU A 171 -9.75 -6.45 7.54
C GLU A 171 -11.02 -5.85 8.15
N ILE A 172 -11.80 -6.65 8.91
CA ILE A 172 -13.06 -6.19 9.51
C ILE A 172 -12.85 -5.01 10.48
N PRO A 173 -11.99 -5.07 11.52
CA PRO A 173 -11.71 -3.90 12.36
C PRO A 173 -11.19 -2.69 11.57
N LEU A 174 -10.35 -2.92 10.56
CA LEU A 174 -9.82 -1.88 9.69
C LEU A 174 -10.93 -1.17 8.91
N THR A 175 -11.92 -1.90 8.39
CA THR A 175 -13.09 -1.32 7.69
C THR A 175 -13.90 -0.39 8.59
N PHE A 176 -14.12 -0.76 9.86
CA PHE A 176 -14.86 0.09 10.80
C PHE A 176 -14.11 1.38 11.14
N CYS A 177 -12.77 1.33 11.23
CA CYS A 177 -11.95 2.53 11.39
C CYS A 177 -12.07 3.46 10.18
N VAL A 178 -12.02 2.91 8.96
CA VAL A 178 -12.21 3.68 7.73
C VAL A 178 -13.60 4.31 7.68
N LEU A 179 -14.65 3.56 8.02
CA LEU A 179 -16.02 4.06 8.08
C LEU A 179 -16.15 5.23 9.05
N ALA A 180 -15.53 5.13 10.24
CA ALA A 180 -15.54 6.19 11.22
C ALA A 180 -14.88 7.49 10.68
N ILE A 181 -13.84 7.38 9.85
CA ILE A 181 -13.20 8.54 9.22
C ILE A 181 -14.06 9.11 8.09
N SER A 182 -14.65 8.26 7.26
CA SER A 182 -15.51 8.68 6.15
C SER A 182 -16.74 9.47 6.64
N LEU A 183 -17.27 9.10 7.81
CA LEU A 183 -18.32 9.87 8.49
C LEU A 183 -17.83 11.28 8.86
N LEU A 184 -16.65 11.41 9.47
CA LEU A 184 -16.09 12.73 9.84
C LEU A 184 -15.83 13.65 8.63
N SER A 185 -15.48 13.08 7.47
CA SER A 185 -15.23 13.84 6.24
C SER A 185 -16.50 14.07 5.40
N ASN A 186 -17.63 13.44 5.72
CA ASN A 186 -18.85 13.41 4.89
C ASN A 186 -18.62 12.93 3.44
N SER A 187 -17.53 12.20 3.19
CA SER A 187 -17.14 11.70 1.87
C SER A 187 -16.26 10.47 2.02
N SER A 188 -16.28 9.60 1.01
CA SER A 188 -15.41 8.42 0.90
C SER A 188 -14.28 8.57 -0.13
N SER A 189 -14.16 9.75 -0.76
CA SER A 189 -13.00 10.05 -1.60
C SER A 189 -11.78 10.35 -0.72
N THR A 190 -10.60 9.90 -1.16
CA THR A 190 -9.35 10.13 -0.42
C THR A 190 -8.92 11.60 -0.46
N VAL A 191 -9.25 12.30 -1.56
CA VAL A 191 -8.99 13.73 -1.74
C VAL A 191 -9.81 14.55 -0.74
N ASP A 192 -11.13 14.34 -0.68
CA ASP A 192 -12.00 15.10 0.23
C ASP A 192 -11.63 14.86 1.71
N ILE A 193 -11.16 13.65 2.05
CA ILE A 193 -10.69 13.34 3.41
C ILE A 193 -9.48 14.20 3.77
N VAL A 194 -8.48 14.30 2.87
CA VAL A 194 -7.29 15.13 3.08
C VAL A 194 -7.67 16.61 3.13
N GLU A 195 -8.57 17.07 2.28
CA GLU A 195 -9.06 18.44 2.26
C GLU A 195 -9.84 18.78 3.54
N ALA A 196 -10.67 17.87 4.06
CA ALA A 196 -11.38 18.05 5.31
C ALA A 196 -10.43 18.21 6.51
N GLN A 197 -9.33 17.46 6.53
CA GLN A 197 -8.28 17.58 7.54
C GLN A 197 -7.49 18.89 7.39
N SER A 198 -7.40 19.44 6.17
CA SER A 198 -6.59 20.61 5.90
C SER A 198 -7.12 21.91 6.51
N LYS A 199 -8.44 22.00 6.73
CA LYS A 199 -9.16 23.21 7.18
C LYS A 199 -8.62 23.82 8.48
N TYR A 200 -8.13 22.99 9.40
CA TYR A 200 -7.65 23.43 10.72
C TYR A 200 -6.16 23.12 10.95
N GLY A 201 -5.40 22.87 9.87
CA GLY A 201 -3.97 22.56 9.95
C GLY A 201 -3.66 21.37 10.86
N PHE A 202 -2.71 21.53 11.79
CA PHE A 202 -2.25 20.46 12.69
C PHE A 202 -3.36 19.88 13.56
N PHE A 203 -4.23 20.76 14.08
CA PHE A 203 -5.36 20.39 14.94
C PHE A 203 -6.54 19.81 14.13
N GLY A 204 -6.49 19.91 12.81
CA GLY A 204 -7.48 19.33 11.90
C GLY A 204 -7.28 17.85 11.61
N TRP A 205 -6.15 17.26 12.02
CA TRP A 205 -5.84 15.87 11.74
C TRP A 205 -6.79 14.91 12.46
N ASN A 206 -7.19 13.85 11.77
CA ASN A 206 -8.09 12.84 12.34
C ASN A 206 -7.43 12.06 13.48
N LEU A 207 -6.10 12.06 13.57
CA LEU A 207 -5.36 11.52 14.73
C LEU A 207 -5.90 12.06 16.06
N TRP A 208 -6.18 13.36 16.14
CA TRP A 208 -6.67 14.01 17.36
C TRP A 208 -8.15 13.75 17.61
N ARG A 209 -8.92 13.58 16.53
CA ARG A 209 -10.38 13.35 16.60
C ARG A 209 -10.70 11.90 16.95
N GLN A 210 -9.92 10.94 16.45
CA GLN A 210 -10.10 9.51 16.64
C GLN A 210 -8.79 8.82 17.04
N PRO A 211 -8.29 9.04 18.27
CA PRO A 211 -7.07 8.39 18.74
C PRO A 211 -7.26 6.87 18.88
N ILE A 212 -8.45 6.43 19.30
CA ILE A 212 -8.81 5.00 19.43
C ILE A 212 -8.86 4.34 18.06
N GLY A 213 -9.52 4.99 17.10
CA GLY A 213 -9.58 4.54 15.71
C GLY A 213 -8.19 4.39 15.09
N PHE A 214 -7.31 5.36 15.33
CA PHE A 214 -5.92 5.34 14.85
C PHE A 214 -5.14 4.14 15.38
N LEU A 215 -5.22 3.86 16.68
CA LEU A 215 -4.51 2.71 17.27
C LEU A 215 -5.04 1.38 16.73
N VAL A 216 -6.36 1.24 16.60
CA VAL A 216 -6.94 0.02 16.01
C VAL A 216 -6.54 -0.13 14.54
N PHE A 217 -6.54 0.96 13.77
CA PHE A 217 -6.12 0.96 12.37
C PHE A 217 -4.64 0.59 12.23
N LEU A 218 -3.76 1.14 13.08
CA LEU A 218 -2.33 0.84 13.10
C LEU A 218 -2.08 -0.64 13.43
N ILE A 219 -2.74 -1.19 14.46
CA ILE A 219 -2.55 -2.60 14.82
C ILE A 219 -3.08 -3.51 13.71
N SER A 220 -4.24 -3.18 13.13
CA SER A 220 -4.86 -3.99 12.08
C SER A 220 -4.06 -3.97 10.78
N SER A 221 -3.53 -2.81 10.39
CA SER A 221 -2.70 -2.69 9.18
C SER A 221 -1.35 -3.41 9.32
N LEU A 222 -0.74 -3.40 10.52
CA LEU A 222 0.45 -4.21 10.80
C LEU A 222 0.15 -5.71 10.72
N ALA A 223 -1.01 -6.14 11.21
CA ALA A 223 -1.43 -7.54 11.14
C ALA A 223 -1.75 -7.98 9.71
N GLU A 224 -2.32 -7.10 8.88
CA GLU A 224 -2.56 -7.36 7.45
C GLU A 224 -1.27 -7.45 6.63
N CYS A 225 -0.21 -6.70 7.02
CA CYS A 225 1.10 -6.79 6.38
C CYS A 225 1.89 -8.06 6.74
N GLU A 226 1.35 -8.93 7.61
CA GLU A 226 1.95 -10.20 8.03
C GLU A 226 3.39 -10.04 8.57
N ARG A 227 3.71 -8.91 9.20
CA ARG A 227 5.03 -8.66 9.81
C ARG A 227 5.00 -8.88 11.31
N LEU A 228 6.14 -9.30 11.87
CA LEU A 228 6.39 -9.42 13.31
C LEU A 228 5.90 -8.14 14.02
N PRO A 229 5.08 -8.25 15.09
CA PRO A 229 4.78 -9.42 15.90
C PRO A 229 3.69 -10.37 15.36
N PHE A 230 3.05 -10.02 14.24
CA PHE A 230 1.92 -10.74 13.62
C PHE A 230 2.32 -11.59 12.41
N ASP A 231 3.61 -11.79 12.20
CA ASP A 231 4.11 -12.74 11.22
C ASP A 231 3.93 -14.14 11.79
N LEU A 232 2.89 -14.85 11.39
CA LEU A 232 2.59 -16.23 11.75
C LEU A 232 2.48 -17.16 10.55
N PRO A 233 2.09 -16.69 9.36
CA PRO A 233 2.17 -17.48 8.15
C PRO A 233 3.59 -17.92 7.80
N GLU A 234 4.61 -17.08 8.00
CA GLU A 234 6.01 -17.37 7.67
C GLU A 234 6.76 -18.06 8.82
N ALA A 235 6.05 -18.59 9.83
CA ALA A 235 6.69 -19.15 11.03
C ALA A 235 7.66 -20.30 10.73
N GLU A 236 8.95 -19.99 10.75
CA GLU A 236 10.02 -20.97 10.55
C GLU A 236 9.95 -22.14 11.53
N GLU A 237 9.63 -21.86 12.79
CA GLU A 237 9.56 -22.86 13.86
C GLU A 237 8.37 -23.83 13.72
N GLU A 238 7.25 -23.40 13.12
CA GLU A 238 6.04 -24.21 13.01
C GLU A 238 5.78 -24.76 11.60
N LEU A 239 6.14 -23.99 10.57
CA LEU A 239 5.76 -24.21 9.18
C LEU A 239 6.92 -24.01 8.18
N VAL A 240 8.17 -23.91 8.66
CA VAL A 240 9.41 -23.71 7.86
C VAL A 240 9.47 -22.35 7.14
N ALA A 241 8.51 -22.05 6.27
CA ALA A 241 8.30 -20.73 5.64
C ALA A 241 6.83 -20.57 5.18
N GLY A 242 5.91 -21.37 5.72
CA GLY A 242 4.48 -21.31 5.38
C GLY A 242 4.18 -21.59 3.91
N TYR A 243 3.33 -20.73 3.34
CA TYR A 243 2.88 -20.83 1.95
C TYR A 243 4.00 -20.54 0.92
N GLN A 244 5.15 -20.01 1.35
CA GLN A 244 6.27 -19.64 0.47
C GLN A 244 7.31 -20.77 0.30
N THR A 245 7.24 -21.82 1.12
CA THR A 245 8.23 -22.92 1.21
C THR A 245 8.64 -23.54 -0.12
N GLU A 246 7.68 -23.81 -1.01
CA GLU A 246 7.93 -24.48 -2.31
C GLU A 246 8.29 -23.49 -3.43
N TYR A 247 8.22 -22.18 -3.17
CA TYR A 247 8.51 -21.16 -4.18
C TYR A 247 10.00 -20.88 -4.31
N SER A 248 10.45 -20.65 -5.54
CA SER A 248 11.85 -20.32 -5.85
C SER A 248 11.96 -19.18 -6.86
N GLY A 249 13.18 -18.68 -7.05
CA GLY A 249 13.51 -17.62 -8.00
C GLY A 249 12.59 -16.41 -7.94
N ILE A 250 12.02 -16.05 -9.09
CA ILE A 250 11.18 -14.86 -9.26
C ILE A 250 9.86 -14.94 -8.49
N LYS A 251 9.20 -16.11 -8.43
CA LYS A 251 7.90 -16.24 -7.76
C LYS A 251 8.01 -16.04 -6.25
N TYR A 252 9.11 -16.55 -5.66
CA TYR A 252 9.46 -16.23 -4.27
C TYR A 252 9.69 -14.73 -4.09
N GLY A 253 10.43 -14.10 -5.01
CA GLY A 253 10.63 -12.65 -5.01
C GLY A 253 9.33 -11.84 -5.08
N LEU A 254 8.31 -12.32 -5.81
CA LEU A 254 7.01 -11.66 -5.88
C LEU A 254 6.29 -11.63 -4.52
N PHE A 255 6.40 -12.67 -3.69
CA PHE A 255 5.82 -12.64 -2.34
C PHE A 255 6.51 -11.65 -1.41
N TYR A 256 7.85 -11.57 -1.47
CA TYR A 256 8.56 -10.54 -0.72
C TYR A 256 8.15 -9.16 -1.20
N LEU A 257 8.12 -8.94 -2.52
CA LEU A 257 7.68 -7.68 -3.11
C LEU A 257 6.25 -7.31 -2.66
N VAL A 258 5.32 -8.27 -2.64
CA VAL A 258 3.96 -8.12 -2.10
C VAL A 258 3.98 -7.61 -0.66
N SER A 259 4.77 -8.23 0.22
CA SER A 259 4.84 -7.81 1.62
C SER A 259 5.32 -6.36 1.79
N TYR A 260 6.32 -5.94 1.00
CA TYR A 260 6.86 -4.58 1.03
C TYR A 260 5.90 -3.56 0.40
N LEU A 261 5.23 -3.93 -0.70
CA LEU A 261 4.20 -3.10 -1.30
C LEU A 261 3.02 -2.91 -0.34
N ASN A 262 2.58 -3.96 0.34
CA ASN A 262 1.47 -3.84 1.30
C ASN A 262 1.85 -2.93 2.47
N LEU A 263 3.10 -3.03 2.94
CA LEU A 263 3.63 -2.13 3.96
C LEU A 263 3.67 -0.66 3.51
N LEU A 264 4.06 -0.42 2.25
CA LEU A 264 4.03 0.92 1.66
C LEU A 264 2.59 1.44 1.54
N VAL A 265 1.67 0.66 0.97
CA VAL A 265 0.25 1.03 0.82
C VAL A 265 -0.40 1.33 2.16
N SER A 266 -0.24 0.45 3.15
CA SER A 266 -0.78 0.67 4.49
C SER A 266 -0.21 1.93 5.13
N SER A 267 1.11 2.18 5.00
CA SER A 267 1.73 3.41 5.50
C SER A 267 1.14 4.66 4.86
N LEU A 268 0.93 4.65 3.54
CA LEU A 268 0.32 5.74 2.80
C LEU A 268 -1.13 5.97 3.25
N PHE A 269 -1.94 4.92 3.43
CA PHE A 269 -3.30 5.06 3.94
C PHE A 269 -3.34 5.61 5.37
N VAL A 270 -2.42 5.22 6.25
CA VAL A 270 -2.30 5.85 7.58
C VAL A 270 -2.08 7.36 7.44
N THR A 271 -1.18 7.78 6.53
CA THR A 271 -0.91 9.22 6.35
C THR A 271 -2.10 10.00 5.79
N VAL A 272 -2.82 9.41 4.84
CA VAL A 272 -3.96 10.04 4.17
C VAL A 272 -5.15 10.11 5.11
N LEU A 273 -5.45 9.03 5.82
CA LEU A 273 -6.65 8.92 6.66
C LEU A 273 -6.51 9.61 8.02
N TYR A 274 -5.30 9.66 8.59
CA TYR A 274 -5.09 10.20 9.95
C TYR A 274 -4.18 11.42 10.04
N LEU A 275 -3.14 11.54 9.20
CA LEU A 275 -2.07 12.54 9.34
C LEU A 275 -2.15 13.70 8.34
N GLY A 276 -3.26 13.89 7.62
CA GLY A 276 -3.44 15.08 6.78
C GLY A 276 -2.79 15.01 5.40
N GLY A 277 -2.35 13.84 4.92
CA GLY A 277 -1.76 13.67 3.58
C GLY A 277 -0.70 14.73 3.25
N TRP A 278 -0.89 15.44 2.13
CA TRP A 278 0.02 16.47 1.61
C TRP A 278 0.00 17.79 2.39
N ASN A 279 -0.92 17.95 3.35
CA ASN A 279 -1.04 19.22 4.05
C ASN A 279 0.13 19.44 5.03
N PHE A 280 0.77 20.60 4.91
CA PHE A 280 1.77 21.06 5.85
C PHE A 280 1.11 21.88 6.94
N SER A 281 1.18 21.38 8.17
CA SER A 281 0.42 21.93 9.29
C SER A 281 1.09 23.10 10.01
N ILE A 282 2.02 23.79 9.36
CA ILE A 282 2.59 25.02 9.92
C ILE A 282 1.61 26.17 9.68
N PRO A 283 1.07 26.80 10.73
CA PRO A 283 -0.04 27.76 10.60
C PRO A 283 0.30 29.11 9.97
N TYR A 284 1.51 29.33 9.43
CA TYR A 284 1.97 30.71 9.18
C TYR A 284 2.99 30.90 8.05
N ILE A 285 2.89 30.15 6.96
CA ILE A 285 3.47 30.60 5.68
C ILE A 285 2.37 30.59 4.63
N SER A 286 1.74 31.75 4.49
CA SER A 286 0.95 32.15 3.34
C SER A 286 1.82 32.26 2.08
N PHE A 287 2.53 31.19 1.67
CA PHE A 287 3.13 31.16 0.33
C PHE A 287 2.04 30.99 -0.74
N PHE A 288 0.92 30.35 -0.37
CA PHE A 288 -0.18 30.00 -1.27
C PHE A 288 -1.00 31.20 -1.79
N GLY A 289 -1.04 32.32 -1.06
CA GLY A 289 -1.89 33.46 -1.44
C GLY A 289 -1.22 34.50 -2.35
N PHE A 290 0.11 34.55 -2.40
CA PHE A 290 0.83 35.67 -3.03
C PHE A 290 1.49 35.32 -4.38
N PHE A 291 1.54 34.04 -4.77
CA PHE A 291 2.42 33.56 -5.84
C PHE A 291 1.73 32.76 -6.97
N GLN A 292 0.43 32.99 -7.16
CA GLN A 292 -0.42 32.25 -8.12
C GLN A 292 -0.10 32.48 -9.61
N MET A 293 0.96 33.23 -9.95
CA MET A 293 1.23 33.66 -11.33
C MET A 293 2.31 32.87 -12.07
N ASN A 294 3.13 32.03 -11.41
CA ASN A 294 4.22 31.30 -12.08
C ASN A 294 4.01 29.79 -12.11
N LYS A 295 3.99 29.20 -13.32
CA LYS A 295 3.94 27.72 -13.53
C LYS A 295 5.03 26.95 -12.77
N ILE A 296 6.19 27.58 -12.56
CA ILE A 296 7.33 27.01 -11.81
C ILE A 296 6.97 26.81 -10.33
N ILE A 297 6.16 27.69 -9.75
CA ILE A 297 5.77 27.64 -8.34
C ILE A 297 4.76 26.50 -8.10
N GLY A 298 3.83 26.26 -9.04
CA GLY A 298 2.92 25.12 -8.95
C GLY A 298 3.62 23.76 -8.98
N ILE A 299 4.72 23.63 -9.73
CA ILE A 299 5.54 22.40 -9.73
C ILE A 299 6.24 22.22 -8.38
N LEU A 300 6.76 23.31 -7.79
CA LEU A 300 7.37 23.26 -6.46
C LEU A 300 6.37 22.86 -5.38
N GLU A 301 5.15 23.40 -5.40
CA GLU A 301 4.08 23.03 -4.46
C GLU A 301 3.74 21.54 -4.56
N MET A 302 3.65 21.00 -5.77
CA MET A 302 3.42 19.57 -5.99
C MET A 302 4.56 18.71 -5.44
N VAL A 303 5.82 19.07 -5.71
CA VAL A 303 6.99 18.34 -5.20
C VAL A 303 7.06 18.38 -3.67
N ILE A 304 6.78 19.53 -3.07
CA ILE A 304 6.73 19.68 -1.62
C ILE A 304 5.61 18.82 -1.03
N GLY A 305 4.42 18.80 -1.65
CA GLY A 305 3.30 17.96 -1.22
C GLY A 305 3.65 16.48 -1.22
N ILE A 306 4.29 15.99 -2.29
CA ILE A 306 4.79 14.61 -2.40
C ILE A 306 5.85 14.31 -1.34
N PHE A 307 6.78 15.24 -1.11
CA PHE A 307 7.79 15.07 -0.09
C PHE A 307 7.18 14.95 1.32
N ILE A 308 6.12 15.72 1.61
CA ILE A 308 5.44 15.69 2.91
C ILE A 308 4.68 14.37 3.12
N THR A 309 3.91 13.91 2.12
CA THR A 309 3.20 12.62 2.21
C THR A 309 4.19 11.48 2.44
N LEU A 310 5.25 11.43 1.63
CA LEU A 310 6.30 10.43 1.76
C LEU A 310 7.00 10.51 3.12
N THR A 311 7.37 11.70 3.61
CA THR A 311 8.02 11.84 4.92
C THR A 311 7.14 11.29 6.06
N LYS A 312 5.83 11.58 6.04
CA LYS A 312 4.89 11.02 7.02
C LYS A 312 4.75 9.50 6.87
N ALA A 313 4.80 8.98 5.63
CA ALA A 313 4.70 7.54 5.37
C ALA A 313 5.96 6.82 5.86
N TYR A 314 7.15 7.39 5.61
CA TYR A 314 8.42 6.90 6.15
C TYR A 314 8.48 6.91 7.67
N LEU A 315 7.81 7.87 8.34
CA LEU A 315 7.66 7.83 9.79
C LEU A 315 6.87 6.59 10.24
N PHE A 316 5.77 6.26 9.55
CA PHE A 316 5.03 5.04 9.85
C PHE A 316 5.84 3.76 9.53
N LEU A 317 6.57 3.75 8.40
CA LEU A 317 7.48 2.65 8.06
C LEU A 317 8.57 2.45 9.11
N PHE A 318 9.14 3.55 9.63
CA PHE A 318 10.09 3.49 10.72
C PHE A 318 9.46 2.88 11.99
N ILE A 319 8.23 3.27 12.33
CA ILE A 319 7.49 2.70 13.46
C ILE A 319 7.21 1.20 13.24
N SER A 320 6.78 0.78 12.05
CA SER A 320 6.48 -0.63 11.78
C SER A 320 7.73 -1.51 11.85
N ILE A 321 8.86 -1.05 11.31
CA ILE A 321 10.14 -1.77 11.34
C ILE A 321 10.70 -1.82 12.77
N THR A 322 10.57 -0.75 13.55
CA THR A 322 11.01 -0.75 14.96
C THR A 322 10.14 -1.65 15.83
N ILE A 323 8.82 -1.68 15.61
CA ILE A 323 7.89 -2.59 16.30
C ILE A 323 8.30 -4.05 16.10
N ARG A 324 8.71 -4.42 14.88
CA ARG A 324 9.17 -5.77 14.55
C ARG A 324 10.32 -6.27 15.43
N TRP A 325 11.24 -5.39 15.83
CA TRP A 325 12.42 -5.75 16.64
C TRP A 325 12.25 -5.47 18.13
N THR A 326 11.12 -4.88 18.55
CA THR A 326 10.85 -4.55 19.96
C THR A 326 9.80 -5.45 20.58
N LEU A 327 8.81 -5.91 19.82
CA LEU A 327 7.74 -6.78 20.34
C LEU A 327 8.03 -8.27 20.08
N PRO A 328 7.73 -9.15 21.05
CA PRO A 328 7.83 -10.58 20.84
C PRO A 328 6.74 -11.07 19.87
N ARG A 329 7.01 -12.19 19.22
CA ARG A 329 6.05 -12.85 18.34
C ARG A 329 4.82 -13.33 19.13
N MET A 330 3.64 -13.06 18.60
CA MET A 330 2.37 -13.51 19.19
C MET A 330 1.95 -14.84 18.60
N ARG A 331 1.36 -15.73 19.41
CA ARG A 331 0.80 -17.01 18.92
C ARG A 331 -0.52 -16.80 18.18
N MET A 332 -0.84 -17.67 17.21
CA MET A 332 -2.05 -17.58 16.39
C MET A 332 -3.35 -17.48 17.19
N ASP A 333 -3.48 -18.27 18.26
CA ASP A 333 -4.66 -18.23 19.13
C ASP A 333 -4.83 -16.85 19.78
N GLN A 334 -3.73 -16.21 20.19
CA GLN A 334 -3.75 -14.89 20.83
C GLN A 334 -4.01 -13.79 19.81
N LEU A 335 -3.42 -13.90 18.61
CA LEU A 335 -3.62 -13.00 17.49
C LEU A 335 -5.11 -12.98 17.08
N LEU A 336 -5.72 -14.13 16.83
CA LEU A 336 -7.15 -14.19 16.47
C LEU A 336 -8.05 -13.69 17.60
N ASN A 337 -7.73 -14.02 18.87
CA ASN A 337 -8.47 -13.50 20.01
C ASN A 337 -8.37 -11.97 20.11
N LEU A 338 -7.20 -11.38 19.81
CA LEU A 338 -7.00 -9.93 19.81
C LEU A 338 -7.84 -9.26 18.72
N GLY A 339 -7.87 -9.80 17.50
CA GLY A 339 -8.72 -9.29 16.42
C GLY A 339 -10.22 -9.33 16.77
N TRP A 340 -10.71 -10.52 17.11
CA TRP A 340 -12.15 -10.75 17.29
C TRP A 340 -12.71 -10.24 18.62
N LYS A 341 -11.98 -10.41 19.74
CA LYS A 341 -12.50 -10.07 21.08
C LYS A 341 -12.14 -8.66 21.52
N PHE A 342 -11.07 -8.07 20.98
CA PHE A 342 -10.60 -6.75 21.41
C PHE A 342 -10.78 -5.69 20.32
N LEU A 343 -10.15 -5.86 19.15
CA LEU A 343 -10.17 -4.82 18.12
C LEU A 343 -11.55 -4.61 17.51
N LEU A 344 -12.31 -5.67 17.24
CA LEU A 344 -13.64 -5.56 16.64
C LEU A 344 -14.63 -4.82 17.55
N PRO A 345 -14.80 -5.16 18.84
CA PRO A 345 -15.68 -4.38 19.72
C PRO A 345 -15.24 -2.92 19.89
N ILE A 346 -13.92 -2.67 19.93
CA ILE A 346 -13.38 -1.32 20.11
C ILE A 346 -13.60 -0.47 18.85
N SER A 347 -13.39 -1.02 17.64
CA SER A 347 -13.63 -0.30 16.39
C SER A 347 -15.11 0.03 16.21
N LEU A 348 -16.01 -0.90 16.53
CA LEU A 348 -17.45 -0.66 16.55
C LEU A 348 -17.83 0.42 17.56
N GLY A 349 -17.29 0.35 18.79
CA GLY A 349 -17.51 1.36 19.81
C GLY A 349 -17.04 2.75 19.37
N ASN A 350 -15.86 2.83 18.73
CA ASN A 350 -15.32 4.08 18.17
C ASN A 350 -16.21 4.64 17.06
N LEU A 351 -16.76 3.80 16.20
CA LEU A 351 -17.71 4.22 15.16
C LEU A 351 -18.99 4.78 15.79
N LEU A 352 -19.59 4.10 16.77
CA LEU A 352 -20.77 4.57 17.47
C LEU A 352 -20.52 5.92 18.17
N LEU A 353 -19.39 6.06 18.86
CA LEU A 353 -19.00 7.33 19.48
C LEU A 353 -18.87 8.44 18.44
N THR A 354 -18.23 8.16 17.30
CA THR A 354 -18.10 9.13 16.21
C THR A 354 -19.48 9.55 15.69
N THR A 355 -20.36 8.60 15.38
CA THR A 355 -21.72 8.91 14.89
C THR A 355 -22.50 9.78 15.89
N SER A 356 -22.42 9.46 17.18
CA SER A 356 -23.09 10.24 18.23
C SER A 356 -22.55 11.66 18.32
N SER A 357 -21.23 11.85 18.25
CA SER A 357 -20.61 13.17 18.29
C SER A 357 -21.00 14.04 17.09
N GLN A 358 -21.13 13.41 15.92
CA GLN A 358 -21.49 14.10 14.69
C GLN A 358 -22.97 14.50 14.67
N LEU A 359 -23.86 13.64 15.17
CA LEU A 359 -25.27 13.98 15.37
C LEU A 359 -25.48 15.14 16.35
N VAL A 360 -24.63 15.29 17.36
CA VAL A 360 -24.69 16.43 18.30
C VAL A 360 -24.17 17.72 17.66
N SER A 361 -23.30 17.61 16.65
CA SER A 361 -22.75 18.76 15.93
C SER A 361 -23.62 19.27 14.77
N LEU A 362 -24.59 18.46 14.33
CA LEU A 362 -25.64 18.82 13.37
C LEU A 362 -26.78 19.56 14.10
#